data_AF-A0A2I0QQB6-F1
#
_entry.id   AF-A0A2I0QQB6-F1
#
_cell.length_a   1.000
_cell.length_b   1.000
_cell.length_c   1.000
_cell.angle_alpha   90.00
_cell.angle_beta   90.00
_cell.angle_gamma   90.00
#
_symmetry.space_group_name_H-M   'P 1'
#
loop_
_entity.id
_entity.type
_entity.pdbx_description
1 polymer ?
#
loop_
_entity_poly.entity_id
_entity_poly.type
_entity_poly.pdbx_seq_one_letter_code
_entity_poly.pdbx_strand_id
1 'polypeptide(L)' 'MKISPVFLATIYFLMGIAFTYIAIESATDTIWNLTTIIFMLIATFEFGVAIRMFTIHSLMKKQNGKKKK' A
#
# COMPACT_ATOMS: atom_id res chain seq x y z
N MET A 1 -20.52 -9.05 3.84
CA MET A 1 -20.34 -7.64 3.45
C MET A 1 -19.33 -7.58 2.31
N LYS A 2 -19.64 -6.95 1.17
CA LYS A 2 -18.69 -6.81 0.07
C LYS A 2 -17.72 -5.67 0.40
N ILE A 3 -16.53 -5.98 0.89
CA ILE A 3 -15.48 -4.97 1.12
C ILE A 3 -15.08 -4.42 -0.25
N SER A 4 -15.16 -3.10 -0.42
CA SER A 4 -14.76 -2.45 -1.67
C SER A 4 -13.25 -2.60 -1.87
N PRO A 5 -12.77 -3.07 -3.04
CA PRO A 5 -11.34 -3.19 -3.32
C PRO A 5 -10.58 -1.86 -3.16
N VAL A 6 -11.26 -0.73 -3.41
CA VAL A 6 -10.67 0.61 -3.24
C VAL A 6 -10.53 0.97 -1.77
N PHE A 7 -11.52 0.63 -0.94
CA PHE A 7 -11.44 0.86 0.51
C PHE A 7 -10.27 0.08 1.11
N LEU A 8 -10.10 -1.18 0.69
CA LEU A 8 -8.98 -2.00 1.12
C LEU A 8 -7.65 -1.41 0.66
N ALA A 9 -7.53 -0.96 -0.59
CA ALA A 9 -6.33 -0.28 -1.11
C ALA A 9 -5.94 0.96 -0.28
N THR A 10 -6.93 1.77 0.12
CA THR A 10 -6.71 2.92 0.99
C THR A 10 -6.19 2.52 2.36
N ILE A 11 -6.73 1.44 2.96
CA ILE A 11 -6.23 0.93 4.25
C ILE A 11 -4.77 0.50 4.13
N TYR A 12 -4.43 -0.32 3.13
CA TYR A 12 -3.04 -0.76 2.88
C TYR A 12 -2.11 0.44 2.68
N PHE A 13 -2.55 1.47 1.97
CA PHE A 13 -1.76 2.68 1.76
C PHE A 13 -1.50 3.44 3.08
N LEU A 14 -2.54 3.65 3.89
CA LEU A 14 -2.41 4.33 5.18
C LEU A 14 -1.57 3.52 6.18
N MET A 15 -1.73 2.20 6.17
CA MET A 15 -0.94 1.30 7.01
C MET A 15 0.54 1.30 6.59
N GLY A 16 0.82 1.33 5.27
CA GLY A 16 2.17 1.53 4.74
C GLY A 16 2.82 2.83 5.26
N ILE A 17 2.09 3.94 5.26
CA ILE A 17 2.57 5.22 5.83
C ILE A 17 2.90 5.07 7.32
N ALA A 18 2.02 4.42 8.08
CA ALA A 18 2.24 4.19 9.52
C ALA A 18 3.50 3.34 9.77
N PHE A 19 3.70 2.27 9.01
CA PHE A 19 4.92 1.46 9.10
C PHE A 19 6.18 2.22 8.69
N THR A 20 6.11 3.10 7.69
CA THR A 20 7.22 3.99 7.35
C THR A 20 7.56 4.93 8.51
N TYR A 21 6.56 5.51 9.18
CA TYR A 21 6.78 6.35 10.35
C TYR A 21 7.48 5.57 11.48
N ILE A 22 7.00 4.36 11.79
CA ILE A 22 7.61 3.50 12.82
C ILE A 22 9.04 3.10 12.42
N ALA A 23 9.30 2.86 11.13
CA ALA A 23 10.65 2.54 10.64
C ALA A 23 11.60 3.71 10.88
N ILE A 24 11.18 4.95 10.60
CA ILE A 24 11.98 6.15 10.83
C ILE A 24 12.32 6.30 12.31
N GLU A 25 11.32 6.15 13.20
CA GLU A 25 11.54 6.20 14.65
C GLU A 25 12.45 5.07 15.17
N SER A 26 12.45 3.91 14.49
CA SER A 26 13.30 2.76 14.84
C SER A 26 14.76 2.93 14.38
N ALA A 27 15.04 3.89 13.51
CA ALA A 27 16.38 4.18 12.99
C ALA A 27 17.14 5.10 13.94
N THR A 28 17.47 4.60 15.14
CA THR A 28 18.15 5.38 16.20
C THR A 28 19.54 5.86 15.78
N ASP A 29 20.42 4.91 15.46
CA ASP A 29 21.82 5.21 15.10
C ASP A 29 22.06 5.06 13.60
N THR A 30 21.44 4.05 12.98
CA THR A 30 21.56 3.79 11.55
C THR A 30 20.27 3.16 11.02
N ILE A 31 20.07 3.27 9.71
CA ILE A 31 19.00 2.59 8.99
C ILE A 31 19.19 1.06 8.90
N TRP A 32 20.37 0.55 9.26
CA TRP A 32 20.74 -0.85 9.15
C TRP A 32 20.25 -1.70 10.33
N ASN A 33 19.58 -1.10 11.30
CA ASN A 33 18.95 -1.83 12.39
C ASN A 33 17.92 -2.82 11.83
N LEU A 34 17.98 -4.07 12.32
CA LEU A 34 17.10 -5.16 11.88
C LEU A 34 15.61 -4.75 11.93
N THR A 35 15.20 -4.08 13.01
CA THR A 35 13.83 -3.59 13.21
C THR A 35 13.41 -2.58 12.13
N THR A 36 14.30 -1.65 11.76
CA THR A 36 14.05 -0.65 10.72
C THR A 36 13.87 -1.34 9.37
N ILE A 37 14.73 -2.31 9.04
CA ILE A 37 14.66 -3.08 7.80
C ILE A 37 13.34 -3.86 7.72
N ILE A 38 12.93 -4.52 8.81
CA ILE A 38 11.65 -5.26 8.85
C ILE A 38 10.48 -4.32 8.58
N PHE A 39 10.41 -3.16 9.25
CA PHE A 39 9.32 -2.21 9.03
C PHE A 39 9.34 -1.61 7.62
N MET A 40 10.53 -1.35 7.05
CA MET A 40 10.65 -0.91 5.64
C MET A 40 10.16 -1.97 4.66
N LEU A 41 10.48 -3.25 4.89
CA LEU A 41 10.02 -4.35 4.04
C LEU A 41 8.49 -4.50 4.09
N ILE A 42 7.92 -4.41 5.30
CA ILE A 42 6.46 -4.44 5.49
C ILE A 42 5.82 -3.26 4.76
N ALA A 43 6.29 -2.04 4.99
CA ALA A 43 5.77 -0.84 4.32
C ALA A 43 5.85 -0.96 2.79
N THR A 44 6.92 -1.52 2.25
CA THR A 44 7.09 -1.75 0.81
C THR A 44 6.02 -2.70 0.26
N PHE A 45 5.75 -3.79 0.97
CA PHE A 45 4.70 -4.74 0.59
C PHE A 45 3.31 -4.09 0.61
N GLU A 46 3.01 -3.33 1.67
CA GLU A 46 1.77 -2.58 1.85
C GLU A 46 1.51 -1.62 0.68
N PHE A 47 2.53 -0.82 0.30
CA PHE A 47 2.43 0.08 -0.85
C PHE A 47 2.27 -0.69 -2.17
N GLY A 48 2.99 -1.80 -2.36
CA GLY A 48 2.85 -2.64 -3.55
C GLY A 48 1.43 -3.18 -3.72
N VAL A 49 0.81 -3.65 -2.63
CA VAL A 49 -0.59 -4.12 -2.64
C VAL A 49 -1.54 -2.97 -2.95
N ALA A 50 -1.39 -1.82 -2.30
CA ALA A 50 -2.22 -0.64 -2.54
C ALA A 50 -2.15 -0.20 -4.01
N ILE A 51 -0.95 -0.04 -4.56
CA ILE A 51 -0.72 0.36 -5.97
C ILE A 51 -1.37 -0.65 -6.93
N ARG A 52 -1.18 -1.96 -6.68
CA ARG A 52 -1.79 -3.02 -7.50
C ARG A 52 -3.31 -2.91 -7.50
N MET A 53 -3.93 -2.71 -6.34
CA MET A 53 -5.38 -2.58 -6.24
C MET A 53 -5.92 -1.32 -6.94
N PHE A 54 -5.25 -0.16 -6.79
CA PHE A 54 -5.62 1.06 -7.52
C PHE A 54 -5.48 0.90 -9.04
N THR A 55 -4.45 0.19 -9.49
CA THR A 55 -4.22 -0.10 -10.91
C THR A 55 -5.32 -0.99 -11.48
N ILE A 56 -5.67 -2.07 -10.78
CA ILE A 56 -6.77 -2.98 -11.19
C ILE A 56 -8.09 -2.22 -11.24
N HIS A 57 -8.40 -1.41 -10.23
CA HIS A 57 -9.63 -0.61 -10.21
C HIS A 57 -9.70 0.34 -11.41
N SER A 58 -8.60 1.01 -11.74
CA SER A 58 -8.51 1.93 -12.87
C SER A 58 -8.66 1.22 -14.22
N LEU A 59 -8.08 0.02 -14.37
CA LEU A 59 -8.24 -0.82 -15.56
C LEU A 59 -9.69 -1.29 -15.74
N MET A 60 -10.33 -1.76 -14.67
CA MET A 60 -11.74 -2.20 -14.71
C MET A 60 -12.69 -1.05 -15.05
N LYS A 61 -12.43 0.16 -14.54
CA LYS A 61 -13.19 1.37 -14.89
C LYS A 61 -13.07 1.71 -16.38
N LYS A 62 -11.87 1.59 -16.97
CA LYS A 62 -11.65 1.81 -18.40
C LYS A 62 -12.38 0.78 -19.28
N GLN A 63 -12.39 -0.50 -18.89
CA GLN A 63 -13.09 -1.54 -19.65
C GLN A 63 -14.62 -1.39 -19.60
N ASN A 64 -15.19 -1.02 -18.46
CA ASN A 64 -16.62 -0.75 -18.34
C ASN A 64 -17.04 0.50 -19.12
N GLY A 65 -16.16 1.51 -19.25
CA GLY A 65 -16.40 2.67 -20.10
C GLY A 65 -16.37 2.36 -21.60
N LYS A 66 -15.55 1.39 -22.03
CA LYS A 66 -15.50 0.95 -23.45
C LYS A 66 -16.70 0.11 -23.87
N LYS A 67 -17.33 -0.67 -22.98
CA LYS A 67 -18.56 -1.43 -23.29
C LYS A 67 -19.81 -0.57 -23.47
N LYS A 68 -19.75 0.73 -23.14
CA LYS A 68 -20.86 1.70 -23.28
C LYS A 68 -20.73 2.62 -24.52
N LYS A 69 -19.70 2.43 -25.35
CA LYS A 69 -19.54 3.14 -26.63
C LYS A 69 -19.75 2.19 -27.79
#